data_AF-A4HYX0-F1
#
_entry.id   AF-A4HYX0-F1
#
_cell.length_a   1.000
_cell.length_b   1.000
_cell.length_c   1.000
_cell.angle_alpha   90.00
_cell.angle_beta   90.00
_cell.angle_gamma   90.00
#
_symmetry.space_group_name_H-M   'P 1'
#
loop_
_entity.id
_entity.type
_entity.pdbx_description
1 polymer ?
#
loop_
_entity_poly.entity_id
_entity_poly.type
_entity_poly.pdbx_seq_one_letter_code
_entity_poly.pdbx_strand_id
1 'polypeptide(L)'
;MGCGSSAPKADTSASTEEVRALSVDMKTHFANIDPEVLGPHKESAKAKLAFMYGKTANIFLLTTEPFHKPHHQPKPEGEEHAPEDDEKQASAVEEIRWTLFNDGKSDATVEATFFRAEALRPARAHGAAEDAESPVKLEFSDGGCVKAKVSVPAGATVAFVEGPIKGYMWKCMVLDPKTSRFEPALAAE
;
A
#
# COMPACT_ATOMS: atom_id res chain seq x y z
N MET A 1 9.86 -37.53 -15.61
CA MET A 1 8.76 -36.54 -15.63
C MET A 1 9.38 -35.18 -15.34
N GLY A 2 9.57 -34.37 -16.39
CA GLY A 2 10.28 -33.10 -16.29
C GLY A 2 9.41 -32.04 -15.63
N CYS A 3 9.81 -31.57 -14.46
CA CYS A 3 9.25 -30.37 -13.86
C CYS A 3 9.95 -29.17 -14.50
N GLY A 4 9.36 -28.65 -15.57
CA GLY A 4 9.77 -27.38 -16.18
C GLY A 4 9.58 -26.26 -15.18
N SER A 5 10.67 -25.81 -14.57
CA SER A 5 10.68 -24.62 -13.72
C SER A 5 10.85 -23.39 -14.60
N SER A 6 9.76 -22.94 -15.22
CA SER A 6 9.70 -21.64 -15.88
C SER A 6 8.91 -20.67 -15.00
N ALA A 7 9.62 -19.95 -14.15
CA ALA A 7 9.18 -18.64 -13.65
C ALA A 7 10.28 -17.61 -13.98
N PRO A 8 10.45 -17.21 -15.26
CA PRO A 8 11.37 -16.13 -15.58
C PRO A 8 10.66 -14.79 -15.32
N LYS A 9 11.35 -13.94 -14.56
CA LYS A 9 11.14 -12.49 -14.46
C LYS A 9 9.86 -12.07 -13.73
N ALA A 10 9.94 -12.06 -12.40
CA ALA A 10 9.32 -10.96 -11.67
C ALA A 10 9.99 -9.68 -12.19
N ASP A 11 9.25 -8.87 -12.94
CA ASP A 11 9.70 -7.57 -13.43
C ASP A 11 10.19 -6.72 -12.26
N THR A 12 11.51 -6.64 -12.09
CA THR A 12 12.15 -5.66 -11.22
C THR A 12 12.25 -4.28 -11.88
N SER A 13 11.49 -4.02 -12.95
CA SER A 13 11.32 -2.68 -13.52
C SER A 13 10.16 -1.95 -12.88
N ALA A 14 10.12 -1.89 -11.54
CA ALA A 14 9.47 -0.74 -10.91
C ALA A 14 10.44 0.43 -11.10
N SER A 15 10.41 1.07 -12.28
CA SER A 15 11.04 2.37 -12.45
C SER A 15 10.42 3.28 -11.40
N THR A 16 11.21 3.64 -10.40
CA THR A 16 10.95 4.76 -9.52
C THR A 16 10.98 6.02 -10.37
N GLU A 17 9.89 6.29 -11.09
CA GLU A 17 9.50 7.65 -11.38
C GLU A 17 9.18 8.27 -10.01
N GLU A 18 10.23 8.72 -9.33
CA GLU A 18 10.07 9.70 -8.27
C GLU A 18 9.38 10.89 -8.91
N VAL A 19 8.07 11.02 -8.68
CA VAL A 19 7.28 12.17 -9.09
C VAL A 19 7.85 13.38 -8.35
N ARG A 20 8.86 14.00 -8.97
CA ARG A 20 9.46 15.25 -8.51
C ARG A 20 8.40 16.32 -8.65
N ALA A 21 8.03 16.90 -7.50
CA ALA A 21 7.20 18.09 -7.39
C ALA A 21 5.95 18.03 -8.27
N LEU A 22 4.97 17.23 -7.81
CA LEU A 22 3.54 17.27 -8.15
C LEU A 22 3.23 18.24 -9.30
N SER A 23 3.01 17.69 -10.51
CA SER A 23 2.53 18.48 -11.64
C SER A 23 1.32 19.32 -11.21
N VAL A 24 1.08 20.46 -11.86
CA VAL A 24 -0.01 21.38 -11.48
C VAL A 24 -1.36 20.65 -11.39
N ASP A 25 -1.61 19.70 -12.30
CA ASP A 25 -2.79 18.80 -12.27
C ASP A 25 -2.82 17.96 -10.99
N MET A 26 -1.69 17.38 -10.58
CA MET A 26 -1.62 16.59 -9.36
C MET A 26 -1.92 17.43 -8.11
N LYS A 27 -1.48 18.69 -8.02
CA LYS A 27 -1.85 19.55 -6.88
C LYS A 27 -3.37 19.72 -6.77
N THR A 28 -4.07 19.88 -7.89
CA THR A 28 -5.54 19.97 -7.88
C THR A 28 -6.20 18.65 -7.51
N HIS A 29 -5.69 17.51 -8.02
CA HIS A 29 -6.21 16.19 -7.65
C HIS A 29 -6.01 15.90 -6.15
N PHE A 30 -4.87 16.29 -5.59
CA PHE A 30 -4.53 16.05 -4.19
C PHE A 30 -5.11 17.05 -3.20
N ALA A 31 -5.81 18.10 -3.67
CA ALA A 31 -6.47 19.05 -2.79
C ALA A 31 -7.55 18.40 -1.90
N ASN A 32 -8.08 17.25 -2.32
CA ASN A 32 -9.10 16.49 -1.59
C ASN A 32 -8.52 15.34 -0.75
N ILE A 33 -7.19 15.17 -0.71
CA ILE A 33 -6.60 14.22 0.23
C ILE A 33 -6.90 14.71 1.64
N ASP A 34 -7.41 13.79 2.47
CA ASP A 34 -7.65 14.08 3.88
C ASP A 34 -6.29 14.07 4.62
N PRO A 35 -5.78 15.24 5.06
CA PRO A 35 -4.49 15.32 5.75
C PRO A 35 -4.54 14.65 7.13
N GLU A 36 -5.72 14.49 7.73
CA GLU A 36 -5.86 13.82 9.02
C GLU A 36 -5.61 12.32 8.88
N VAL A 37 -5.98 11.70 7.76
CA VAL A 37 -5.67 10.28 7.52
C VAL A 37 -4.16 10.02 7.41
N LEU A 38 -3.42 10.99 6.86
CA LEU A 38 -1.96 10.96 6.70
C LEU A 38 -1.19 11.44 7.95
N GLY A 39 -1.85 12.21 8.82
CA GLY A 39 -1.31 12.63 10.11
C GLY A 39 0.02 13.39 10.00
N PRO A 40 0.97 13.14 10.92
CA PRO A 40 2.26 13.84 10.97
C PRO A 40 3.12 13.68 9.71
N HIS A 41 2.90 12.61 8.92
CA HIS A 41 3.69 12.28 7.74
C HIS A 41 3.12 12.85 6.44
N LYS A 42 2.04 13.67 6.51
CA LYS A 42 1.35 14.21 5.33
C LYS A 42 2.29 14.94 4.36
N GLU A 43 3.24 15.72 4.87
CA GLU A 43 4.16 16.52 4.05
C GLU A 43 5.24 15.66 3.37
N SER A 44 5.52 14.47 3.91
CA SER A 44 6.47 13.50 3.36
C SER A 44 5.81 12.42 2.51
N ALA A 45 4.48 12.45 2.37
CA ALA A 45 3.74 11.42 1.66
C ALA A 45 4.11 11.40 0.18
N LYS A 46 4.44 10.21 -0.34
CA LYS A 46 4.68 10.01 -1.77
C LYS A 46 3.40 9.49 -2.40
N ALA A 47 3.01 10.08 -3.53
CA ALA A 47 1.81 9.68 -4.24
C ALA A 47 2.15 9.03 -5.59
N LYS A 48 1.49 7.91 -5.90
CA LYS A 48 1.57 7.23 -7.19
C LYS A 48 0.17 7.02 -7.74
N LEU A 49 -0.05 7.35 -9.01
CA LEU A 49 -1.25 6.91 -9.72
C LEU A 49 -1.17 5.38 -9.90
N ALA A 50 -2.18 4.69 -9.40
CA ALA A 50 -2.17 3.24 -9.30
C ALA A 50 -3.13 2.58 -10.29
N PHE A 51 -4.36 3.10 -10.35
CA PHE A 51 -5.37 2.61 -11.27
C PHE A 51 -6.11 3.76 -11.91
N MET A 52 -6.58 3.52 -13.13
CA MET A 52 -7.48 4.38 -13.86
C MET A 52 -8.72 3.58 -14.28
N TYR A 53 -9.89 4.18 -14.15
CA TYR A 53 -11.13 3.64 -14.73
C TYR A 53 -11.75 4.68 -15.66
N GLY A 54 -11.66 4.39 -16.96
CA GLY A 54 -12.04 5.32 -18.02
C GLY A 54 -11.29 6.65 -17.92
N LYS A 55 -12.01 7.76 -18.02
CA LYS A 55 -11.50 9.11 -17.79
C LYS A 55 -12.05 9.73 -16.49
N THR A 56 -12.67 8.92 -15.64
CA THR A 56 -13.58 9.38 -14.60
C THR A 56 -13.17 9.02 -13.18
N ALA A 57 -12.26 8.06 -13.02
CA ALA A 57 -11.74 7.70 -11.71
C ALA A 57 -10.26 7.38 -11.79
N ASN A 58 -9.50 8.02 -10.90
CA ASN A 58 -8.10 7.78 -10.66
C ASN A 58 -7.95 7.33 -9.21
N ILE A 59 -7.32 6.19 -9.01
CA ILE A 59 -7.00 5.68 -7.68
C ILE A 59 -5.51 5.91 -7.46
N PHE A 60 -5.19 6.65 -6.42
CA PHE A 60 -3.83 6.94 -6.01
C PHE A 60 -3.45 6.10 -4.79
N LEU A 61 -2.20 5.62 -4.80
CA LEU A 61 -1.55 5.06 -3.64
C LEU A 61 -0.64 6.11 -3.03
N LEU A 62 -0.87 6.39 -1.75
CA LEU A 62 -0.07 7.29 -0.93
C LEU A 62 0.76 6.45 0.03
N THR A 63 2.07 6.68 0.06
CA THR A 63 2.98 5.98 0.97
C THR A 63 3.62 6.93 1.96
N THR A 64 3.69 6.49 3.21
CA THR A 64 4.22 7.24 4.37
C THR A 64 4.94 6.29 5.32
N GLU A 65 5.70 6.83 6.26
CA GLU A 65 6.12 6.07 7.45
C GLU A 65 4.89 5.60 8.25
N PRO A 66 4.98 4.44 8.93
CA PRO A 66 3.89 3.95 9.77
C PRO A 66 3.73 4.79 11.02
N PHE A 67 2.50 4.91 11.53
CA PHE A 67 2.28 5.56 12.83
C PHE A 67 2.69 4.69 14.00
N HIS A 68 2.48 3.37 13.88
CA HIS A 68 2.94 2.43 14.89
C HIS A 68 4.43 2.16 14.64
N LYS A 69 5.25 2.37 15.67
CA LYS A 69 6.66 2.01 15.60
C LYS A 69 6.75 0.49 15.58
N PRO A 70 7.63 -0.11 14.75
CA PRO A 70 7.91 -1.53 14.83
C PRO A 70 8.30 -1.88 16.26
N HIS A 71 7.84 -3.04 16.75
CA HIS A 71 8.36 -3.60 17.99
C HIS A 71 9.86 -3.86 17.78
N HIS A 72 10.71 -2.94 18.23
CA HIS A 72 12.11 -3.23 18.41
C HIS A 72 12.19 -4.37 19.42
N GLN A 73 12.58 -5.56 18.96
CA GLN A 73 13.12 -6.55 19.88
C GLN A 73 14.30 -5.88 20.59
N PRO A 74 14.32 -5.82 21.93
CA PRO A 74 15.49 -5.33 22.63
C PRO A 74 16.68 -6.17 22.16
N LYS A 75 17.69 -5.49 21.58
CA LYS A 75 18.99 -6.12 21.31
C LYS A 75 19.42 -6.78 22.62
N PRO A 76 19.77 -8.08 22.65
CA PRO A 76 20.36 -8.66 23.83
C PRO A 76 21.61 -7.85 24.18
N GLU A 77 21.59 -7.19 25.34
CA GLU A 77 22.78 -6.57 25.90
C GLU A 77 23.75 -7.69 26.27
N GLY A 78 24.79 -7.86 25.46
CA GLY A 78 25.89 -8.76 25.77
C GLY A 78 26.16 -9.79 24.67
N GLU A 79 26.76 -9.33 23.57
CA GLU A 79 27.70 -10.16 22.81
C GLU A 79 28.70 -9.22 22.13
N GLU A 80 29.83 -9.03 22.81
CA GLU A 80 31.05 -8.45 22.29
C GLU A 80 31.56 -9.27 21.09
N HIS A 81 31.87 -8.57 20.00
CA HIS A 81 32.86 -8.88 18.99
C HIS A 81 32.96 -10.34 18.49
N ALA A 82 32.15 -10.67 17.50
CA ALA A 82 32.49 -11.66 16.47
C ALA A 82 32.65 -10.92 15.11
N PRO A 83 33.55 -11.40 14.23
CA PRO A 83 34.19 -10.58 13.20
C PRO A 83 33.22 -10.18 12.09
N GLU A 84 33.52 -9.06 11.44
CA GLU A 84 32.89 -8.54 10.22
C GLU A 84 33.00 -9.56 9.07
N ASP A 85 32.22 -10.63 9.13
CA ASP A 85 31.78 -11.29 7.92
C ASP A 85 30.76 -10.33 7.29
N ASP A 86 31.22 -9.71 6.22
CA ASP A 86 30.50 -8.85 5.28
C ASP A 86 29.41 -9.66 4.52
N GLU A 87 28.70 -10.54 5.25
CA GLU A 87 27.40 -11.05 4.87
C GLU A 87 26.52 -9.82 4.75
N LYS A 88 26.36 -9.37 3.50
CA LYS A 88 25.34 -8.42 3.05
C LYS A 88 24.01 -8.78 3.71
N GLN A 89 23.79 -8.29 4.92
CA GLN A 89 22.48 -8.35 5.55
C GLN A 89 21.61 -7.56 4.61
N ALA A 90 20.75 -8.29 3.89
CA ALA A 90 19.71 -7.67 3.08
C ALA A 90 19.04 -6.65 3.99
N SER A 91 19.10 -5.37 3.61
CA SER A 91 18.60 -4.27 4.43
C SER A 91 17.23 -4.65 4.95
N ALA A 92 17.05 -4.56 6.27
CA ALA A 92 15.76 -4.86 6.89
C ALA A 92 14.70 -4.03 6.16
N VAL A 93 13.68 -4.70 5.63
CA VAL A 93 12.64 -4.04 4.84
C VAL A 93 11.92 -3.08 5.77
N GLU A 94 12.03 -1.79 5.47
CA GLU A 94 11.41 -0.73 6.26
C GLU A 94 9.89 -0.91 6.26
N GLU A 95 9.28 -0.68 7.43
CA GLU A 95 7.83 -0.65 7.49
C GLU A 95 7.32 0.56 6.70
N ILE A 96 6.28 0.35 5.91
CA ILE A 96 5.63 1.38 5.12
C ILE A 96 4.14 1.35 5.39
N ARG A 97 3.50 2.51 5.29
CA ARG A 97 2.05 2.65 5.38
C ARG A 97 1.47 3.06 4.04
N TRP A 98 0.45 2.33 3.62
CA TRP A 98 -0.31 2.56 2.41
C TRP A 98 -1.66 3.18 2.74
N THR A 99 -1.96 4.28 2.07
CA THR A 99 -3.25 4.97 2.10
C THR A 99 -3.74 5.10 0.67
N LEU A 100 -5.03 4.91 0.45
CA LEU A 100 -5.65 4.99 -0.87
C LEU A 100 -6.45 6.27 -0.97
N PHE A 101 -6.33 6.96 -2.10
CA PHE A 101 -7.17 8.11 -2.42
C PHE A 101 -7.90 7.85 -3.73
N ASN A 102 -9.23 7.99 -3.70
CA ASN A 102 -10.07 7.85 -4.88
C ASN A 102 -10.51 9.23 -5.37
N ASP A 103 -9.87 9.72 -6.43
CA ASP A 103 -10.20 10.97 -7.10
C ASP A 103 -11.32 10.80 -8.15
N GLY A 104 -12.06 9.71 -8.07
CA GLY A 104 -13.17 9.42 -8.97
C GLY A 104 -14.50 10.00 -8.49
N LYS A 105 -15.48 9.89 -9.40
CA LYS A 105 -16.91 10.13 -9.11
C LYS A 105 -17.67 8.85 -8.74
N SER A 106 -16.97 7.71 -8.68
CA SER A 106 -17.53 6.40 -8.42
C SER A 106 -16.77 5.71 -7.30
N ASP A 107 -17.49 4.94 -6.50
CA ASP A 107 -16.90 4.12 -5.45
C ASP A 107 -16.02 3.02 -6.04
N ALA A 108 -14.93 2.74 -5.35
CA ALA A 108 -13.98 1.69 -5.70
C ALA A 108 -13.87 0.65 -4.59
N THR A 109 -13.43 -0.54 -4.96
CA THR A 109 -12.99 -1.58 -4.03
C THR A 109 -11.62 -2.04 -4.46
N VAL A 110 -10.65 -1.93 -3.56
CA VAL A 110 -9.28 -2.39 -3.76
C VAL A 110 -9.08 -3.70 -3.03
N GLU A 111 -8.49 -4.66 -3.71
CA GLU A 111 -8.09 -5.96 -3.16
C GLU A 111 -6.61 -6.18 -3.48
N ALA A 112 -5.80 -6.45 -2.47
CA ALA A 112 -4.38 -6.69 -2.59
C ALA A 112 -3.99 -7.96 -1.84
N THR A 113 -3.15 -8.79 -2.45
CA THR A 113 -2.49 -9.93 -1.82
C THR A 113 -1.01 -9.59 -1.63
N PHE A 114 -0.56 -9.62 -0.40
CA PHE A 114 0.82 -9.39 0.00
C PHE A 114 1.51 -10.72 0.29
N PHE A 115 2.78 -10.84 -0.11
CA PHE A 115 3.58 -12.05 0.09
C PHE A 115 4.61 -11.82 1.20
N ARG A 116 4.81 -12.82 2.07
CA ARG A 116 5.75 -12.75 3.21
C ARG A 116 5.47 -11.54 4.10
N ALA A 117 4.20 -11.39 4.47
CA ALA A 117 3.59 -10.22 5.07
C ALA A 117 2.96 -10.55 6.45
N GLU A 118 3.57 -11.46 7.20
CA GLU A 118 3.08 -11.94 8.50
C GLU A 118 2.88 -10.80 9.53
N ALA A 119 3.66 -9.72 9.39
CA ALA A 119 3.58 -8.53 10.25
C ALA A 119 2.67 -7.42 9.69
N LEU A 120 1.99 -7.65 8.57
CA LEU A 120 1.07 -6.67 7.97
C LEU A 120 -0.17 -6.51 8.84
N ARG A 121 -0.59 -5.26 9.02
CA ARG A 121 -1.75 -4.90 9.84
C ARG A 121 -2.66 -3.89 9.14
N PRO A 122 -3.96 -3.83 9.50
CA PRO A 122 -4.85 -2.82 8.98
C PRO A 122 -4.35 -1.44 9.43
N ALA A 123 -4.16 -0.52 8.49
CA ALA A 123 -3.87 0.86 8.84
C ALA A 123 -5.16 1.55 9.33
N ARG A 124 -4.99 2.56 10.18
CA ARG A 124 -6.09 3.39 10.72
C ARG A 124 -5.76 4.85 10.56
N ALA A 125 -6.74 5.70 10.28
CA ALA A 125 -6.55 7.14 10.22
C ALA A 125 -5.84 7.66 11.48
N HIS A 126 -5.07 8.75 11.36
CA HIS A 126 -4.37 9.29 12.51
C HIS A 126 -5.40 9.75 13.56
N GLY A 127 -5.15 9.44 14.83
CA GLY A 127 -6.08 9.77 15.92
C GLY A 127 -7.35 8.91 15.99
N ALA A 128 -7.53 7.94 15.10
CA ALA A 128 -8.59 6.95 15.26
C ALA A 128 -8.41 6.21 16.60
N ALA A 129 -9.50 5.96 17.31
CA ALA A 129 -9.48 5.25 18.57
C ALA A 129 -8.90 3.83 18.40
N GLU A 130 -8.25 3.31 19.44
CA GLU A 130 -7.61 1.98 19.43
C GLU A 130 -8.63 0.83 19.28
N ASP A 131 -9.89 1.05 19.61
CA ASP A 131 -11.00 0.11 19.47
C ASP A 131 -11.82 0.33 18.18
N ALA A 132 -11.54 1.38 17.40
CA ALA A 132 -12.24 1.64 16.15
C ALA A 132 -12.05 0.48 15.16
N GLU A 133 -13.15 -0.08 14.67
CA GLU A 133 -13.12 -1.13 13.66
C GLU A 133 -12.44 -0.61 12.38
N SER A 134 -11.46 -1.36 11.87
CA SER A 134 -10.84 -1.02 10.60
C SER A 134 -11.78 -1.37 9.44
N PRO A 135 -11.95 -0.49 8.43
CA PRO A 135 -12.71 -0.84 7.22
C PRO A 135 -12.00 -1.89 6.36
N VAL A 136 -10.75 -2.23 6.69
CA VAL A 136 -9.90 -3.13 5.92
C VAL A 136 -10.06 -4.55 6.45
N LYS A 137 -10.53 -5.44 5.58
CA LYS A 137 -10.63 -6.87 5.89
C LYS A 137 -9.32 -7.56 5.52
N LEU A 138 -8.69 -8.20 6.50
CA LEU A 138 -7.51 -9.04 6.29
C LEU A 138 -7.89 -10.52 6.38
N GLU A 139 -7.42 -11.30 5.40
CA GLU A 139 -7.48 -12.76 5.39
C GLU A 139 -6.05 -13.28 5.35
N PHE A 140 -5.65 -14.01 6.39
CA PHE A 140 -4.32 -14.59 6.52
C PHE A 140 -4.35 -16.02 5.97
N SER A 141 -3.35 -16.37 5.17
CA SER A 141 -3.20 -17.73 4.63
C SER A 141 -1.81 -18.30 4.90
N ASP A 142 -1.71 -19.63 4.79
CA ASP A 142 -0.47 -20.36 4.98
C ASP A 142 0.66 -19.84 4.07
N GLY A 143 1.90 -19.89 4.58
CA GLY A 143 3.07 -19.39 3.85
C GLY A 143 3.24 -17.87 3.90
N GLY A 144 2.58 -17.20 4.85
CA GLY A 144 2.82 -15.78 5.14
C GLY A 144 2.18 -14.83 4.13
N CYS A 145 1.14 -15.27 3.44
CA CYS A 145 0.39 -14.42 2.54
C CYS A 145 -0.78 -13.74 3.28
N VAL A 146 -1.02 -12.47 2.96
CA VAL A 146 -2.12 -11.70 3.54
C VAL A 146 -2.91 -11.06 2.42
N LYS A 147 -4.21 -11.32 2.39
CA LYS A 147 -5.12 -10.66 1.46
C LYS A 147 -5.85 -9.54 2.20
N ALA A 148 -5.74 -8.32 1.70
CA ALA A 148 -6.41 -7.15 2.23
C ALA A 148 -7.47 -6.64 1.24
N LYS A 149 -8.62 -6.24 1.75
CA LYS A 149 -9.70 -5.66 0.94
C LYS A 149 -10.33 -4.46 1.63
N VAL A 150 -10.56 -3.39 0.86
CA VAL A 150 -11.19 -2.17 1.38
C VAL A 150 -12.05 -1.51 0.30
N SER A 151 -13.16 -0.88 0.71
CA SER A 151 -13.95 0.01 -0.14
C SER A 151 -13.43 1.44 0.01
N VAL A 152 -13.24 2.13 -1.11
CA VAL A 152 -12.73 3.51 -1.17
C VAL A 152 -13.79 4.36 -1.85
N PRO A 153 -14.64 5.07 -1.07
CA PRO A 153 -15.68 5.92 -1.63
C PRO A 153 -15.14 7.00 -2.57
N ALA A 154 -15.96 7.46 -3.50
CA ALA A 154 -15.63 8.58 -4.36
C ALA A 154 -15.19 9.82 -3.54
N GLY A 155 -14.04 10.40 -3.87
CA GLY A 155 -13.48 11.56 -3.19
C GLY A 155 -12.87 11.29 -1.81
N ALA A 156 -12.82 10.04 -1.35
CA ALA A 156 -12.34 9.71 -0.01
C ALA A 156 -10.85 9.30 0.01
N THR A 157 -10.21 9.56 1.15
CA THR A 157 -8.88 9.06 1.52
C THR A 157 -9.04 8.01 2.61
N VAL A 158 -8.52 6.80 2.40
CA VAL A 158 -8.72 5.65 3.29
C VAL A 158 -7.39 4.99 3.63
N ALA A 159 -7.09 4.90 4.93
CA ALA A 159 -5.94 4.13 5.42
C ALA A 159 -6.15 2.65 5.08
N PHE A 160 -5.15 2.00 4.47
CA PHE A 160 -5.28 0.64 3.99
C PHE A 160 -4.47 -0.36 4.84
N VAL A 161 -3.16 -0.40 4.66
CA VAL A 161 -2.31 -1.35 5.38
C VAL A 161 -1.01 -0.70 5.80
N GLU A 162 -0.38 -1.25 6.82
CA GLU A 162 0.96 -0.86 7.22
C GLU A 162 1.77 -2.08 7.68
N GLY A 163 3.10 -2.00 7.50
CA GLY A 163 4.03 -3.07 7.85
C GLY A 163 5.12 -3.26 6.79
N PRO A 164 5.95 -4.32 6.90
CA PRO A 164 7.01 -4.60 5.95
C PRO A 164 6.41 -5.19 4.65
N ILE A 165 6.39 -4.41 3.58
CA ILE A 165 5.84 -4.84 2.29
C ILE A 165 6.98 -5.22 1.33
N LYS A 166 7.14 -6.52 1.07
CA LYS A 166 8.19 -7.08 0.19
C LYS A 166 7.75 -7.33 -1.25
N GLY A 167 6.47 -7.61 -1.44
CA GLY A 167 5.89 -7.91 -2.74
C GLY A 167 4.39 -8.08 -2.62
N TYR A 168 3.67 -7.74 -3.69
CA TYR A 168 2.22 -7.76 -3.70
C TYR A 168 1.68 -7.93 -5.11
N MET A 169 0.44 -8.39 -5.19
CA MET A 169 -0.43 -8.25 -6.35
C MET A 169 -1.70 -7.56 -5.91
N TRP A 170 -2.30 -6.78 -6.79
CA TRP A 170 -3.51 -6.06 -6.44
C TRP A 170 -4.36 -5.79 -7.66
N LYS A 171 -5.64 -5.54 -7.39
CA LYS A 171 -6.63 -5.14 -8.38
C LYS A 171 -7.56 -4.12 -7.76
N CYS A 172 -8.20 -3.36 -8.62
CA CYS A 172 -9.22 -2.40 -8.25
C CYS A 172 -10.47 -2.65 -9.09
N MET A 173 -11.63 -2.64 -8.44
CA MET A 173 -12.93 -2.70 -9.07
C MET A 173 -13.65 -1.37 -8.80
N VAL A 174 -14.21 -0.75 -9.83
CA VAL A 174 -14.89 0.55 -9.74
C VAL A 174 -16.34 0.39 -10.17
N LEU A 175 -17.27 1.04 -9.46
CA LEU A 175 -18.68 1.05 -9.84
C LEU A 175 -18.87 1.89 -11.11
N ASP A 176 -19.23 1.26 -12.23
CA ASP A 176 -19.64 1.99 -13.43
C ASP A 176 -21.08 2.48 -13.28
N PRO A 177 -21.34 3.81 -13.26
CA PRO A 177 -22.70 4.34 -13.18
C PRO A 177 -23.55 3.95 -14.40
N LYS A 178 -22.95 3.68 -15.56
CA LYS A 178 -23.68 3.32 -16.79
C LYS A 178 -24.23 1.89 -16.73
N THR A 179 -23.42 0.95 -16.25
CA THR A 179 -23.82 -0.47 -16.18
C THR A 179 -24.38 -0.85 -14.81
N SER A 180 -24.22 0.02 -13.80
CA SER A 180 -24.56 -0.25 -12.38
C SER A 180 -23.87 -1.51 -11.84
N ARG A 181 -22.66 -1.79 -12.33
CA ARG A 181 -21.86 -2.96 -11.94
C ARG A 181 -20.44 -2.54 -11.60
N PHE A 182 -19.76 -3.34 -10.78
CA PHE A 182 -18.34 -3.18 -10.52
C PHE A 182 -17.53 -3.75 -11.69
N GLU A 183 -16.67 -2.93 -12.26
CA GLU A 183 -15.81 -3.25 -13.41
C GLU A 183 -14.33 -3.08 -13.05
N PRO A 184 -13.42 -3.85 -13.65
CA PRO A 184 -12.00 -3.76 -13.34
C PRO A 184 -11.42 -2.42 -13.81
N ALA A 185 -10.74 -1.72 -12.91
CA ALA A 185 -9.89 -0.60 -13.29
C ALA A 185 -8.57 -1.12 -13.87
N LEU A 186 -7.99 -0.34 -14.79
CA LEU A 186 -6.71 -0.64 -15.41
C LEU A 186 -5.59 -0.13 -14.50
N ALA A 187 -4.51 -0.91 -14.37
CA ALA A 187 -3.31 -0.41 -13.73
C ALA A 187 -2.76 0.78 -14.54
N ALA A 188 -2.33 1.83 -13.85
CA ALA A 188 -1.62 2.92 -14.51
C ALA A 188 -0.20 2.46 -14.87
N GLU A 189 0.20 2.71 -16.11
CA GLU A 189 1.52 2.38 -16.65
C GLU A 189 2.65 3.04 -15.86
#